data_AF-A0A6G4ZV67-F1
#
_entry.id   AF-A0A6G4ZV67-F1
#
_cell.length_a   1.000
_cell.length_b   1.000
_cell.length_c   1.000
_cell.angle_alpha   90.00
_cell.angle_beta   90.00
_cell.angle_gamma   90.00
#
_symmetry.space_group_name_H-M   'P 1'
#
loop_
_entity.id
_entity.type
_entity.pdbx_description
1 polymer ?
#
loop_
_entity_poly.entity_id
_entity_poly.type
_entity_poly.pdbx_seq_one_letter_code
_entity_poly.pdbx_strand_id
1 'polypeptide(L)'
;QQDAQTALKRLTKEKEQFDIIYIDPPYSLDILPLLEKIPPLLASDGIVILEQSKKAEIDFSLLEKIEERHFGDTTLHFWQLQ
;
A
#
# COMPACT_ATOMS: atom_id res chain seq x y z
N GLN A 1 9.93 6.98 -17.27
CA GLN A 1 9.06 6.52 -16.17
C GLN A 1 8.82 5.03 -16.36
N GLN A 2 9.04 4.21 -15.33
CA GLN A 2 8.62 2.81 -15.31
C GLN A 2 7.22 2.71 -14.69
N ASP A 3 6.41 1.80 -15.22
CA ASP A 3 5.12 1.45 -14.64
C ASP A 3 5.29 0.77 -13.26
N ALA A 4 4.43 1.11 -12.30
CA ALA A 4 4.52 0.63 -10.92
C ALA A 4 4.47 -0.90 -10.82
N GLN A 5 3.69 -1.57 -11.67
CA GLN A 5 3.61 -3.04 -11.65
C GLN A 5 4.91 -3.68 -12.12
N THR A 6 5.57 -3.06 -13.11
CA THR A 6 6.87 -3.52 -13.60
C THR A 6 7.95 -3.35 -12.52
N ALA A 7 7.93 -2.22 -11.80
CA ALA A 7 8.84 -1.97 -10.69
C ALA A 7 8.64 -2.97 -9.54
N LEU A 8 7.40 -3.22 -9.12
CA LEU A 8 7.09 -4.20 -8.06
C LEU A 8 7.63 -5.58 -8.39
N LYS A 9 7.39 -6.08 -9.62
CA LYS A 9 7.91 -7.40 -10.05
C LYS A 9 9.44 -7.49 -9.94
N ARG A 10 10.14 -6.42 -10.30
CA ARG A 10 11.60 -6.35 -10.22
C ARG A 10 12.06 -6.36 -8.76
N LEU A 11 11.51 -5.49 -7.92
CA LEU A 11 11.86 -5.38 -6.51
C LEU A 11 11.59 -6.69 -5.75
N THR A 12 10.46 -7.36 -6.05
CA THR A 12 10.15 -8.66 -5.44
C THR A 12 11.17 -9.72 -5.84
N LYS A 13 11.64 -9.69 -7.10
CA LYS A 13 12.70 -10.61 -7.57
C LYS A 13 14.05 -10.31 -6.92
N GLU A 14 14.33 -9.04 -6.65
CA GLU A 14 15.53 -8.58 -5.95
C GLU A 14 15.47 -8.84 -4.43
N LYS A 15 14.31 -9.26 -3.91
CA LYS A 15 14.04 -9.47 -2.46
C LYS A 15 14.27 -8.21 -1.62
N GLU A 16 14.04 -7.06 -2.22
CA GLU A 16 14.07 -5.78 -1.51
C GLU A 16 12.90 -5.70 -0.53
N GLN A 17 13.17 -5.15 0.65
CA GLN A 17 12.18 -4.88 1.68
C GLN A 17 12.26 -3.42 2.13
N PHE A 18 11.11 -2.87 2.48
CA PHE A 18 10.98 -1.46 2.85
C PHE A 18 10.31 -1.34 4.22
N ASP A 19 10.83 -0.44 5.05
CA ASP A 19 10.21 -0.08 6.32
C ASP A 19 8.93 0.75 6.12
N ILE A 20 8.85 1.49 5.01
CA ILE A 20 7.69 2.34 4.67
C ILE A 20 7.36 2.17 3.19
N ILE A 21 6.09 1.88 2.90
CA ILE A 21 5.54 1.84 1.55
C ILE A 21 4.38 2.84 1.47
N TYR A 22 4.57 3.93 0.71
CA TYR A 22 3.54 4.95 0.47
C TYR A 22 2.86 4.71 -0.88
N ILE A 23 1.53 4.74 -0.88
CA ILE A 23 0.70 4.46 -2.05
C ILE A 23 -0.29 5.62 -2.21
N ASP A 24 -0.14 6.37 -3.31
CA ASP A 24 -1.07 7.42 -3.73
C ASP A 24 -1.58 7.09 -5.15
N PRO A 25 -2.67 6.29 -5.25
CA PRO A 25 -3.19 5.87 -6.52
C PRO A 25 -4.13 6.92 -7.12
N PRO A 26 -4.17 7.06 -8.46
CA PRO A 26 -5.23 7.83 -9.10
C PRO A 26 -6.59 7.18 -8.79
N TYR A 27 -7.60 7.99 -8.50
CA TYR A 27 -8.88 7.52 -7.92
C TYR A 27 -9.70 6.53 -8.74
N SER A 28 -9.39 6.37 -10.03
CA SER A 28 -10.05 5.38 -10.90
C SER A 28 -9.32 4.04 -10.97
N LEU A 29 -8.22 3.88 -10.24
CA LEU A 29 -7.41 2.66 -10.26
C LEU A 29 -7.97 1.63 -9.27
N ASP A 30 -8.22 0.42 -9.76
CA ASP A 30 -8.40 -0.74 -8.89
C ASP A 30 -7.06 -1.05 -8.20
N ILE A 31 -6.99 -0.73 -6.91
CA ILE A 31 -5.77 -0.80 -6.14
C ILE A 31 -5.52 -2.20 -5.58
N LEU A 32 -6.56 -3.04 -5.42
CA LEU A 32 -6.45 -4.37 -4.80
C LEU A 32 -5.32 -5.24 -5.40
N PRO A 33 -5.15 -5.34 -6.73
CA PRO A 33 -4.08 -6.14 -7.32
C PRO A 33 -2.65 -5.59 -7.07
N LEU A 34 -2.54 -4.31 -6.71
CA LEU A 34 -1.28 -3.71 -6.27
C LEU A 34 -0.98 -4.14 -4.83
N LEU A 35 -1.99 -4.07 -3.98
CA LEU A 35 -1.90 -4.32 -2.54
C LEU A 35 -1.51 -5.76 -2.24
N GLU A 36 -2.03 -6.73 -3.00
CA GLU A 36 -1.65 -8.15 -2.88
C GLU A 36 -0.16 -8.42 -3.13
N LYS A 37 0.55 -7.50 -3.81
CA LYS A 37 1.99 -7.62 -4.12
C LYS A 37 2.88 -6.97 -3.07
N ILE A 38 2.30 -6.24 -2.12
CA ILE A 38 3.03 -5.49 -1.09
C ILE A 38 3.64 -6.37 0.00
N PRO A 39 2.97 -7.42 0.54
CA PRO A 39 3.51 -8.22 1.65
C PRO A 39 4.96 -8.71 1.49
N PRO A 40 5.41 -9.25 0.33
CA PRO A 40 6.80 -9.68 0.18
C PRO A 40 7.82 -8.54 0.14
N LEU A 41 7.38 -7.30 -0.06
CA LEU A 41 8.22 -6.10 -0.13
C LEU A 41 8.23 -5.32 1.20
N LEU A 42 7.38 -5.70 2.15
CA LEU A 42 7.28 -5.03 3.43
C LEU A 42 8.23 -5.69 4.43
N ALA A 43 9.00 -4.89 5.16
CA ALA A 43 9.75 -5.37 6.31
C ALA A 43 8.79 -5.90 7.39
N SER A 44 9.28 -6.74 8.30
CA SER A 44 8.45 -7.36 9.35
C SER A 44 7.75 -6.34 10.27
N ASP A 45 8.37 -5.18 10.49
CA ASP A 45 7.86 -4.05 11.27
C ASP A 45 7.47 -2.86 10.37
N GLY A 46 7.46 -3.07 9.06
CA GLY A 46 7.19 -2.04 8.08
C GLY A 46 5.72 -1.60 8.06
N ILE A 47 5.49 -0.38 7.57
CA ILE A 47 4.16 0.24 7.49
C ILE A 47 3.80 0.53 6.05
N VAL A 48 2.56 0.19 5.67
CA VAL A 48 1.93 0.63 4.42
C VAL A 48 1.06 1.84 4.70
N ILE A 49 1.21 2.89 3.91
CA ILE A 49 0.40 4.11 3.97
C ILE A 49 -0.32 4.25 2.63
N LEU A 50 -1.66 4.21 2.64
CA LEU A 50 -2.48 4.47 1.47
C LEU A 50 -3.18 5.81 1.63
N GLU A 51 -3.01 6.65 0.64
CA GLU A 51 -3.76 7.89 0.48
C GLU A 51 -5.06 7.61 -0.29
N GLN A 52 -6.19 8.05 0.27
CA GLN A 52 -7.48 8.00 -0.39
C GLN A 52 -8.23 9.31 -0.19
N SER A 53 -8.75 9.88 -1.27
CA SER A 53 -9.56 11.10 -1.18
C SER A 53 -11.08 10.85 -1.01
N LYS A 54 -11.55 9.60 -1.12
CA LYS A 54 -12.94 9.25 -0.85
C LYS A 54 -12.97 8.03 0.05
N LYS A 55 -13.99 7.97 0.91
CA LYS A 55 -14.30 6.78 1.70
C LYS A 55 -14.65 5.63 0.75
N ALA A 56 -13.67 4.76 0.51
CA ALA A 56 -13.89 3.43 -0.03
C ALA A 56 -13.36 2.44 1.00
N GLU A 57 -14.18 1.45 1.36
CA GLU A 57 -13.72 0.36 2.20
C GLU A 57 -12.76 -0.50 1.37
N ILE A 58 -11.50 -0.57 1.80
CA ILE A 58 -10.51 -1.48 1.24
C ILE A 58 -10.22 -2.53 2.29
N ASP A 59 -10.46 -3.78 1.92
CA ASP A 59 -10.08 -4.94 2.72
C ASP A 59 -8.73 -5.46 2.24
N PHE A 60 -7.73 -5.37 3.12
CA PHE A 60 -6.41 -5.97 2.91
C PHE A 60 -6.36 -7.26 3.73
N SER A 61 -6.69 -8.38 3.11
CA SER A 61 -6.76 -9.67 3.82
C SER A 61 -5.44 -10.12 4.47
N LEU A 62 -4.30 -9.61 4.01
CA LEU A 62 -2.96 -9.96 4.50
C LEU A 62 -2.33 -8.90 5.42
N LEU A 63 -2.96 -7.74 5.58
CA LEU A 63 -2.46 -6.65 6.41
C LEU A 63 -3.53 -6.19 7.39
N GLU A 64 -3.16 -5.95 8.63
CA GLU A 64 -4.07 -5.34 9.60
C GLU A 64 -4.01 -3.82 9.55
N LYS A 65 -5.18 -3.18 9.64
CA LYS A 65 -5.28 -1.73 9.72
C LYS A 65 -4.95 -1.29 11.15
N ILE A 66 -3.94 -0.44 11.28
CA ILE A 66 -3.43 0.06 12.55
C ILE A 66 -4.17 1.34 12.94
N GLU A 67 -4.23 2.30 12.01
CA GLU A 67 -4.85 3.61 12.23
C GLU A 67 -5.32 4.25 10.91
N GLU A 68 -6.10 5.32 11.04
CA GLU A 68 -6.41 6.22 9.94
C GLU A 68 -6.33 7.68 10.40
N ARG A 69 -5.89 8.57 9.51
CA ARG A 69 -5.76 10.00 9.77
C ARG A 69 -6.46 10.79 8.67
N HIS A 70 -7.24 11.77 9.06
CA HIS A 70 -8.04 12.59 8.15
C HIS A 70 -7.44 13.99 8.00
N PHE A 71 -7.28 14.43 6.76
CA PHE A 71 -6.71 15.71 6.34
C PHE A 71 -7.61 16.36 5.28
N GLY A 72 -8.65 17.06 5.72
CA GLY A 72 -9.64 17.64 4.81
C GLY A 72 -10.35 16.53 4.03
N ASP A 73 -10.18 16.52 2.70
CA ASP A 73 -10.76 15.50 1.82
C ASP A 73 -9.88 14.25 1.67
N THR A 74 -8.67 14.24 2.25
CA THR A 74 -7.73 13.11 2.19
C THR A 74 -7.77 12.29 3.47
N THR A 75 -7.83 10.97 3.35
CA THR A 75 -7.60 10.03 4.45
C THR A 75 -6.33 9.23 4.17
N LEU A 76 -5.42 9.23 5.14
CA LEU A 76 -4.29 8.31 5.18
C LEU A 76 -4.68 7.10 6.03
N HIS A 77 -4.49 5.92 5.48
CA HIS A 77 -4.72 4.67 6.17
C HIS A 77 -3.38 3.96 6.37
N PHE A 78 -3.18 3.38 7.55
CA PHE A 78 -1.91 2.76 7.96
C PHE A 78 -2.13 1.28 8.23
N TRP A 79 -1.29 0.42 7.66
CA TRP A 79 -1.36 -1.03 7.83
C TRP A 79 0.00 -1.67 8.11
N GLN A 80 -0.03 -2.84 8.74
CA GLN A 80 1.12 -3.70 9.04
C GLN A 80 0.81 -5.15 8.65
N LEU A 81 1.86 -5.98 8.53
CA LEU A 81 1.69 -7.43 8.41
C LEU A 81 0.97 -7.96 9.66
N GLN A 82 0.02 -8.87 9.44
CA GLN A 82 -0.58 -9.66 10.53
C GLN A 82 0.42 -10.62 11.18
#